data_AF-A0AA50E3Z4-F1
#
_entry.id   AF-A0AA50E3Z4-F1
#
_cell.length_a   1.000
_cell.length_b   1.000
_cell.length_c   1.000
_cell.angle_alpha   90.00
_cell.angle_beta   90.00
_cell.angle_gamma   90.00
#
_symmetry.space_group_name_H-M   'P 1'
#
loop_
_entity.id
_entity.type
_entity.pdbx_description
1 polymer ?
#
loop_
_entity_poly.entity_id
_entity_poly.type
_entity_poly.pdbx_seq_one_letter_code
_entity_poly.pdbx_strand_id
1 'polypeptide(L)' 'MKITASKKLSLQQLANLPLPERRQYLAQFIPAMTDDFLHNPELTEFNVLDTEDWDLDYDKQKANLSLRPHW' A
#
# COMPACT_ATOMS: atom_id res chain seq x y z
N MET A 1 13.14 21.76 -13.93
CA MET A 1 13.03 22.62 -12.73
C MET A 1 13.59 21.87 -11.54
N LYS A 2 14.51 22.47 -10.78
CA LYS A 2 15.03 21.90 -9.53
C LYS A 2 14.06 22.28 -8.41
N ILE A 3 13.37 21.30 -7.83
CA ILE A 3 12.50 21.54 -6.67
C ILE A 3 13.43 21.79 -5.47
N THR A 4 13.82 23.05 -5.27
CA THR A 4 14.52 23.49 -4.06
C THR A 4 13.53 23.51 -2.90
N ALA A 5 13.93 22.98 -1.75
CA ALA A 5 13.13 22.89 -0.52
C ALA A 5 12.47 24.22 -0.15
N SER A 6 11.26 24.47 -0.68
CA SER A 6 10.48 25.68 -0.42
C SER A 6 9.05 25.43 -0.86
N LYS A 7 8.13 25.49 0.13
CA LYS A 7 6.68 25.21 0.08
C LYS A 7 6.29 23.73 0.29
N LYS A 8 5.91 23.41 1.53
CA LYS A 8 5.15 22.20 1.84
C LYS A 8 3.83 22.23 1.06
N LEU A 9 3.67 21.28 0.15
CA LEU A 9 2.42 21.08 -0.58
C LEU A 9 1.39 20.43 0.34
N SER A 10 0.11 20.79 0.18
CA SER A 10 -0.97 20.01 0.77
C SER A 10 -1.04 18.62 0.14
N LEU A 11 -1.69 17.67 0.81
CA LEU A 11 -1.89 16.31 0.26
C LEU A 11 -2.66 16.35 -1.07
N GLN A 12 -3.64 17.25 -1.19
CA GLN A 12 -4.39 17.44 -2.43
C GLN A 12 -3.50 17.99 -3.55
N GLN A 13 -2.62 18.96 -3.24
CA GLN A 13 -1.67 19.49 -4.21
C GLN A 13 -0.66 18.43 -4.66
N LEU A 14 -0.19 17.60 -3.73
CA LEU A 14 0.68 16.45 -4.03
C LEU A 14 0.00 15.44 -4.94
N ALA A 15 -1.26 15.07 -4.64
CA ALA A 15 -2.02 14.11 -5.43
C ALA A 15 -2.21 14.56 -6.89
N ASN A 16 -2.28 15.87 -7.12
CA ASN A 16 -2.44 16.46 -8.45
C ASN A 16 -1.13 16.54 -9.26
N LEU A 17 0.04 16.27 -8.66
CA LEU A 17 1.31 16.29 -9.39
C LEU A 17 1.50 15.03 -10.28
N PRO A 18 2.15 15.17 -11.44
CA PRO A 18 2.66 14.06 -12.21
C PRO A 18 3.50 13.10 -11.36
N LEU A 19 3.45 11.81 -11.67
CA LEU A 19 4.17 10.77 -10.93
C LEU A 19 5.67 11.06 -10.72
N PRO A 20 6.43 11.54 -11.72
CA PRO A 20 7.85 11.86 -11.53
C PRO A 20 8.07 12.97 -10.49
N GLU A 21 7.22 13.99 -10.51
CA GLU A 21 7.29 15.14 -9.61
C GLU A 21 6.90 14.75 -8.19
N ARG A 22 5.88 13.89 -8.03
CA ARG A 22 5.54 13.28 -6.73
C ARG A 22 6.72 12.50 -6.15
N ARG A 23 7.35 11.64 -6.96
CA ARG A 23 8.51 10.84 -6.52
C ARG A 23 9.66 11.73 -6.08
N GLN A 24 9.96 12.77 -6.87
CA GLN A 24 11.01 13.72 -6.53
C GLN A 24 10.70 14.48 -5.24
N TYR A 25 9.45 14.89 -5.04
CA TYR A 25 9.03 15.55 -3.81
C TYR A 25 9.12 14.61 -2.59
N LEU A 26 8.68 13.35 -2.72
CA LEU A 26 8.68 12.36 -1.64
C LEU A 26 10.08 11.86 -1.30
N ALA A 27 11.02 11.89 -2.24
CA ALA A 27 12.39 11.39 -2.06
C ALA A 27 13.11 11.96 -0.84
N GLN A 28 12.85 13.23 -0.50
CA GLN A 28 13.46 13.88 0.67
C GLN A 28 13.01 13.31 2.02
N PHE A 29 11.86 12.63 2.07
CA PHE A 29 11.32 12.05 3.30
C PHE A 29 11.69 10.58 3.48
N ILE A 30 12.20 9.93 2.42
CA ILE A 30 12.57 8.50 2.46
C ILE A 30 13.61 8.21 3.55
N PRO A 31 14.71 8.99 3.71
CA PRO A 31 15.70 8.67 4.73
C PRO A 31 15.14 8.69 6.17
N ALA A 32 14.32 9.69 6.48
CA ALA A 32 13.66 9.80 7.78
C ALA A 32 12.68 8.64 8.01
N MET A 33 11.87 8.32 6.99
CA MET A 33 10.96 7.18 7.04
C MET A 33 11.73 5.86 7.24
N THR A 34 12.86 5.65 6.57
CA THR A 34 13.71 4.46 6.76
C THR A 34 14.25 4.37 8.18
N ASP A 35 14.67 5.50 8.75
CA ASP A 35 15.13 5.58 10.15
C ASP A 35 14.01 5.22 11.13
N ASP A 36 12.79 5.72 10.89
CA ASP A 36 11.60 5.37 11.68
C ASP A 36 11.33 3.86 11.65
N PHE A 37 11.37 3.23 10.46
CA PHE A 37 11.20 1.77 10.33
C PHE A 37 12.31 0.96 11.00
N LEU A 38 13.53 1.50 11.07
CA LEU A 38 14.66 0.81 11.70
C LEU A 38 14.56 0.81 13.22
N HIS A 39 14.03 1.89 13.80
CA HIS A 39 14.06 2.10 15.25
C HIS A 39 12.69 1.93 15.92
N ASN A 40 11.60 1.89 15.17
CA ASN A 40 10.26 1.66 15.69
C ASN A 40 9.73 0.30 15.21
N PRO A 41 9.90 -0.77 16.03
CA PRO A 41 9.50 -2.12 15.64
C PRO A 41 7.98 -2.23 15.38
N GLU A 42 7.15 -1.42 16.03
CA GLU A 42 5.70 -1.37 15.79
C GLU A 42 5.34 -1.03 14.34
N LEU A 43 6.21 -0.31 13.61
CA LEU A 43 6.02 0.01 12.19
C LEU A 43 6.33 -1.18 11.26
N THR A 44 7.04 -2.18 11.76
CA THR A 44 7.45 -3.39 11.03
C THR A 44 6.74 -4.66 11.51
N GLU A 45 6.07 -4.60 12.65
CA GLU A 45 5.31 -5.71 13.22
C GLU A 45 3.97 -5.89 12.48
N PHE A 46 4.00 -6.66 11.41
CA PHE A 46 2.80 -7.17 10.75
C PHE A 46 2.20 -8.34 11.54
N ASN A 47 1.77 -8.10 12.78
CA ASN A 47 1.13 -9.11 13.65
C ASN A 47 -0.23 -9.63 13.12
N VAL A 48 -0.70 -9.15 11.96
CA VAL A 48 -2.06 -9.39 11.43
C VAL A 48 -2.04 -10.17 10.10
N LEU A 49 -0.87 -10.57 9.57
CA LEU A 49 -0.78 -11.22 8.26
C LEU A 49 -0.53 -12.74 8.28
N ASP A 50 -0.59 -13.40 9.44
CA ASP A 50 -0.57 -14.88 9.50
C ASP A 50 -1.95 -15.52 9.25
N THR A 51 -2.98 -14.71 8.98
CA THR A 51 -4.34 -15.19 8.67
C THR A 51 -5.07 -14.26 7.71
N GLU A 52 -4.41 -13.87 6.62
CA GLU A 52 -5.22 -13.59 5.44
C GLU A 52 -5.68 -14.94 4.86
N ASP A 53 -6.82 -15.38 5.38
CA ASP A 53 -7.66 -16.45 4.85
C ASP A 53 -8.23 -15.99 3.49
N TRP A 54 -7.34 -15.81 2.51
CA TRP A 54 -7.68 -15.42 1.14
C TRP A 54 -8.46 -16.53 0.39
N ASP A 55 -8.76 -17.66 1.04
CA ASP A 55 -9.44 -18.83 0.47
C ASP A 55 -10.86 -19.09 1.04
N LEU A 56 -11.50 -18.13 1.71
CA LEU A 56 -12.84 -18.34 2.29
C LEU A 56 -14.00 -18.53 1.28
N ASP A 57 -13.75 -18.42 -0.02
CA ASP A 57 -14.78 -18.55 -1.06
C ASP A 57 -14.49 -19.61 -2.13
N TYR A 58 -13.35 -20.31 -2.10
CA TYR A 58 -13.08 -21.37 -3.09
C TYR A 58 -13.94 -22.62 -2.82
N ASP A 59 -14.18 -22.95 -1.54
CA ASP A 59 -14.98 -24.12 -1.17
C ASP A 59 -16.50 -23.88 -1.31
N LYS A 60 -16.97 -22.64 -1.18
CA LYS A 60 -18.39 -22.30 -1.40
C LYS A 60 -18.79 -22.37 -2.88
N GLN A 61 -17.83 -22.21 -3.80
CA GLN A 61 -18.09 -22.37 -5.23
C GLN A 61 -18.17 -23.85 -5.65
N LYS A 62 -17.38 -24.75 -5.05
CA LYS A 62 -17.48 -26.20 -5.33
C LYS A 62 -18.81 -26.81 -4.90
N ALA A 63 -19.40 -26.34 -3.79
CA ALA A 63 -20.71 -26.81 -3.33
C ALA A 63 -21.85 -26.40 -4.29
N ASN A 64 -21.75 -25.21 -4.92
CA ASN A 64 -22.76 -24.73 -5.86
C ASN A 64 -22.59 -25.24 -7.30
N LEU A 65 -21.37 -25.62 -7.70
CA LEU A 65 -21.10 -26.20 -9.03
C LEU A 65 -21.49 -27.68 -9.12
N SER A 66 -21.54 -28.41 -7.99
CA SER A 66 -21.98 -29.81 -7.95
C SER A 66 -23.49 -30.02 -8.09
N LEU A 67 -24.30 -28.94 -8.03
CA LEU A 67 -25.77 -28.99 -8.09
C LEU A 67 -26.36 -28.53 -9.43
N ARG A 68 -25.52 -28.22 -10.42
CA ARG A 68 -26.02 -27.89 -11.77
C ARG A 68 -26.07 -29.16 -12.62
N PRO A 69 -27.22 -29.51 -13.21
CA PRO A 69 -27.28 -30.61 -14.15
C PRO A 69 -26.43 -30.29 -15.38
N HIS A 70 -25.59 -31.23 -15.78
CA HIS A 70 -24.92 -31.21 -17.08
C HIS A 70 -25.99 -31.49 -18.16
N TRP A 71 -26.34 -30.47 -18.93
CA TRP A 71 -26.96 -30.61 -20.23
C TRP A 71 -25.90 -30.32 -21.29
#